data_AF-A0A7K9K830-F1
#
_entry.id   AF-A0A7K9K830-F1
#
_cell.length_a   1.000
_cell.length_b   1.000
_cell.length_c   1.000
_cell.angle_alpha   90.00
_cell.angle_beta   90.00
_cell.angle_gamma   90.00
#
_symmetry.space_group_name_H-M   'P 1'
#
loop_
_entity.id
_entity.type
_entity.pdbx_description
1 polymer ?
#
loop_
_entity_poly.entity_id
_entity_poly.type
_entity_poly.pdbx_seq_one_letter_code
_entity_poly.pdbx_strand_id
1 'polypeptide(L)'
;SWAVFFLLLWTSGEGGKLLVIPIDGSHWLSMHPVIEKLRVNGHEIVVVAPEINLRIRPSPIYTLKTYPVSYTKEFVEAEFKQMGHRSFVPQPFLEKLSKIANFTSMFLDSCKRLLSEKELIQYLEGSKFDAIFMDPFFPCGQILAEHLSLPSVYFLRGLPCSLEFEATMCPSLPSYVPRFFTHSTDHMSFWQRLGNLLATLGSSLACSVLYSPYDPLIREFLRREATVPELFSHAAVWLMKYDFVFEYPRPLMPNMVLVGGIGCTRENKLSQ
;
A
#
# COMPACT_ATOMS: atom_id res chain seq x y z
N SER A 1 29.50 -8.27 -38.40
CA SER A 1 28.09 -8.67 -38.19
C SER A 1 27.84 -9.78 -37.16
N TRP A 2 28.87 -10.46 -36.61
CA TRP A 2 28.67 -11.48 -35.55
C TRP A 2 28.73 -10.93 -34.12
N ALA A 3 29.41 -9.79 -33.89
CA ALA A 3 29.51 -9.17 -32.56
C ALA A 3 28.18 -8.54 -32.07
N VAL A 4 27.31 -8.12 -32.99
CA VAL A 4 25.99 -7.52 -32.65
C VAL A 4 25.00 -8.60 -32.18
N PHE A 5 25.14 -9.84 -32.68
CA PHE A 5 24.27 -10.95 -32.28
C PHE A 5 24.58 -11.48 -30.87
N PHE A 6 25.84 -11.38 -30.42
CA PHE A 6 26.22 -11.78 -29.06
C PHE A 6 25.77 -10.79 -27.98
N LEU A 7 25.61 -9.50 -28.31
CA LEU A 7 25.09 -8.50 -27.37
C LEU A 7 23.58 -8.63 -27.12
N LEU A 8 22.84 -9.25 -28.05
CA LEU A 8 21.39 -9.48 -27.92
C LEU A 8 21.03 -10.74 -27.12
N LEU A 9 21.99 -11.64 -26.88
CA LEU A 9 21.81 -12.87 -26.09
C LEU A 9 22.23 -12.71 -24.60
N TRP A 10 22.66 -11.51 -24.21
CA TRP A 10 23.16 -11.18 -22.86
C TRP A 10 22.37 -10.08 -22.16
N THR A 11 21.14 -9.79 -22.57
CA THR A 11 20.19 -9.07 -21.71
C THR A 11 19.39 -10.06 -20.87
N SER A 12 20.07 -10.99 -20.21
CA SER A 12 19.55 -11.48 -18.92
C SER A 12 19.75 -10.31 -17.98
N GLY A 13 18.80 -9.38 -17.94
CA GLY A 13 18.86 -8.22 -17.05
C GLY A 13 19.08 -8.74 -15.63
N GLU A 14 20.21 -8.37 -15.03
CA GLU A 14 20.48 -8.70 -13.64
C GLU A 14 19.36 -8.06 -12.79
N GLY A 15 18.62 -8.88 -12.04
CA GLY A 15 17.49 -8.38 -11.27
C GLY A 15 17.98 -7.48 -10.15
N GLY A 16 17.40 -6.29 -10.03
CA GLY A 16 17.74 -5.36 -8.96
C GLY A 16 17.39 -5.88 -7.56
N LYS A 17 18.00 -5.27 -6.55
CA LYS A 17 17.77 -5.54 -5.13
C LYS A 17 16.60 -4.70 -4.61
N LEU A 18 15.55 -5.37 -4.18
CA LEU A 18 14.29 -4.76 -3.76
C LEU A 18 14.12 -4.82 -2.24
N LEU A 19 13.83 -3.65 -1.65
CA LEU A 19 13.30 -3.57 -0.29
C LEU A 19 11.79 -3.74 -0.34
N VAL A 20 11.24 -4.61 0.49
CA VAL A 20 9.83 -4.93 0.49
C VAL A 20 9.21 -4.57 1.85
N ILE A 21 8.24 -3.65 1.83
CA ILE A 21 7.48 -3.22 3.02
C ILE A 21 6.01 -3.64 2.84
N PRO A 22 5.61 -4.82 3.30
CA PRO A 22 4.26 -5.31 3.15
C PRO A 22 3.32 -4.80 4.24
N ILE A 23 2.03 -4.97 3.99
CA ILE A 23 1.03 -5.05 5.06
C ILE A 23 0.63 -6.50 5.22
N ASP A 24 0.56 -6.95 6.46
CA ASP A 24 0.28 -8.33 6.79
C ASP A 24 -1.19 -8.72 6.54
N GLY A 25 -1.53 -10.00 6.70
CA GLY A 25 -2.87 -10.52 6.44
C GLY A 25 -3.14 -10.66 4.94
N SER A 26 -4.31 -10.21 4.47
CA SER A 26 -4.73 -10.37 3.07
C SER A 26 -3.87 -9.60 2.08
N HIS A 27 -3.30 -8.47 2.49
CA HIS A 27 -2.41 -7.66 1.66
C HIS A 27 -1.16 -8.45 1.30
N TRP A 28 -0.50 -9.06 2.29
CA TRP A 28 0.63 -9.97 2.09
C TRP A 28 0.30 -11.15 1.20
N LEU A 29 -0.85 -11.81 1.39
CA LEU A 29 -1.26 -12.93 0.55
C LEU A 29 -1.39 -12.55 -0.93
N SER A 30 -1.85 -11.32 -1.23
CA SER A 30 -1.91 -10.83 -2.61
C SER A 30 -0.54 -10.45 -3.19
N MET A 31 0.40 -10.06 -2.33
CA MET A 31 1.71 -9.54 -2.70
C MET A 31 2.76 -10.65 -2.82
N HIS A 32 2.60 -11.74 -2.07
CA HIS A 32 3.52 -12.87 -2.04
C HIS A 32 3.75 -13.53 -3.41
N PRO A 33 2.72 -13.81 -4.24
CA PRO A 33 2.94 -14.36 -5.59
C PRO A 33 3.74 -13.43 -6.50
N VAL A 34 3.60 -12.10 -6.33
CA VAL A 34 4.39 -11.11 -7.07
C VAL A 34 5.85 -11.18 -6.66
N ILE A 35 6.11 -11.29 -5.35
CA ILE A 35 7.46 -11.47 -4.78
C ILE A 35 8.11 -12.76 -5.30
N GLU A 36 7.37 -13.87 -5.34
CA GLU A 36 7.85 -15.13 -5.93
C GLU A 36 8.26 -14.93 -7.38
N LYS A 37 7.43 -14.24 -8.17
CA LYS A 37 7.75 -13.98 -9.58
C LYS A 37 8.94 -13.05 -9.77
N LEU A 38 9.07 -12.02 -8.93
CA LEU A 38 10.24 -11.12 -8.93
C LEU A 38 11.51 -11.90 -8.58
N ARG A 39 11.47 -12.81 -7.60
CA ARG A 39 12.60 -13.68 -7.26
C ARG A 39 13.02 -14.55 -8.44
N VAL A 40 12.06 -15.18 -9.12
CA VAL A 40 12.31 -16.00 -10.32
C VAL A 40 12.92 -15.18 -11.45
N ASN A 41 12.56 -13.90 -11.55
CA ASN A 41 13.13 -12.96 -12.53
C ASN A 41 14.49 -12.38 -12.08
N GLY A 42 15.13 -12.94 -11.05
CA GLY A 42 16.50 -12.61 -10.67
C GLY A 42 16.65 -11.54 -9.59
N HIS A 43 15.56 -10.94 -9.09
CA HIS A 43 15.64 -9.93 -8.04
C HIS A 43 16.14 -10.51 -6.71
N GLU A 44 17.04 -9.79 -6.03
CA GLU A 44 17.33 -9.99 -4.61
C GLU A 44 16.26 -9.28 -3.80
N ILE A 45 15.67 -9.94 -2.79
CA ILE A 45 14.52 -9.39 -2.07
C ILE A 45 14.80 -9.43 -0.56
N VAL A 46 14.60 -8.28 0.09
CA VAL A 46 14.60 -8.16 1.55
C VAL A 46 13.23 -7.68 2.00
N VAL A 47 12.52 -8.48 2.77
CA VAL A 47 11.24 -8.15 3.38
C VAL A 47 11.48 -7.63 4.79
N VAL A 48 10.93 -6.47 5.13
CA VAL A 48 10.91 -5.94 6.50
C VAL A 48 9.50 -6.03 7.06
N ALA A 49 9.34 -6.69 8.20
CA ALA A 49 8.04 -6.88 8.82
C ALA A 49 8.11 -6.79 10.36
N PRO A 50 7.00 -6.50 11.05
CA PRO A 50 6.95 -6.66 12.51
C PRO A 50 7.34 -8.07 12.95
N GLU A 51 8.02 -8.20 14.09
CA GLU A 51 8.32 -9.51 14.68
C GLU A 51 7.03 -10.30 15.01
N ILE A 52 5.98 -9.60 15.45
CA ILE A 52 4.64 -10.13 15.68
C ILE A 52 3.80 -9.89 14.43
N ASN A 53 3.56 -10.96 13.68
CA ASN A 53 2.79 -10.93 12.45
C ASN A 53 2.02 -12.25 12.24
N LEU A 54 0.91 -12.16 11.52
CA LEU A 54 -0.04 -13.20 11.16
C LEU A 54 0.49 -14.17 10.09
N ARG A 55 1.04 -13.66 8.99
CA ARG A 55 1.29 -14.48 7.78
C ARG A 55 2.71 -14.43 7.24
N ILE A 56 3.54 -13.48 7.65
CA ILE A 56 4.89 -13.28 7.09
C ILE A 56 5.88 -14.20 7.83
N ARG A 57 6.50 -15.12 7.08
CA ARG A 57 7.40 -16.14 7.64
C ARG A 57 8.73 -16.16 6.89
N PRO A 58 9.81 -16.71 7.47
CA PRO A 58 11.05 -16.95 6.73
C PRO A 58 10.78 -17.82 5.50
N SER A 59 11.44 -17.50 4.38
CA SER A 59 11.26 -18.21 3.11
C SER A 59 12.59 -18.20 2.34
N PRO A 60 12.90 -19.24 1.54
CA PRO A 60 14.11 -19.24 0.71
C PRO A 60 14.08 -18.21 -0.43
N ILE A 61 12.92 -17.60 -0.72
CA ILE A 61 12.77 -16.66 -1.84
C ILE A 61 13.11 -15.20 -1.48
N TYR A 62 13.26 -14.87 -0.19
CA TYR A 62 13.63 -13.53 0.29
C TYR A 62 14.35 -13.59 1.64
N THR A 63 15.12 -12.56 1.96
CA THR A 63 15.64 -12.36 3.32
C THR A 63 14.59 -11.65 4.17
N LEU A 64 14.23 -12.21 5.33
CA LEU A 64 13.32 -11.57 6.27
C LEU A 64 14.10 -10.80 7.34
N LYS A 65 13.78 -9.51 7.52
CA LYS A 65 14.22 -8.67 8.63
C LYS A 65 13.01 -8.29 9.46
N THR A 66 13.17 -8.36 10.78
CA THR A 66 12.10 -8.04 11.72
C THR A 66 12.48 -6.90 12.65
N TYR A 67 11.49 -6.18 13.14
CA TYR A 67 11.65 -5.13 14.16
C TYR A 67 10.65 -5.34 15.31
N PRO A 68 11.00 -4.89 16.53
CA PRO A 68 10.16 -5.11 17.70
C PRO A 68 8.90 -4.24 17.68
N VAL A 69 7.83 -4.72 18.31
CA VAL A 69 6.55 -4.00 18.40
C VAL A 69 5.95 -4.05 19.81
N SER A 70 5.03 -3.14 20.12
CA SER A 70 4.45 -3.02 21.47
C SER A 70 3.21 -3.90 21.72
N TYR A 71 2.63 -4.48 20.67
CA TYR A 71 1.41 -5.28 20.74
C TYR A 71 1.71 -6.78 20.77
N THR A 72 0.82 -7.57 21.37
CA THR A 72 1.00 -9.04 21.45
C THR A 72 0.38 -9.75 20.25
N LYS A 73 0.78 -11.01 20.04
CA LYS A 73 0.22 -11.85 18.98
C LYS A 73 -1.28 -12.09 19.17
N GLU A 74 -1.70 -12.33 20.41
CA GLU A 74 -3.10 -12.57 20.78
C GLU A 74 -3.96 -11.36 20.45
N PHE A 75 -3.43 -10.14 20.69
CA PHE A 75 -4.11 -8.90 20.34
C PHE A 75 -4.34 -8.78 18.83
N VAL A 76 -3.29 -9.01 18.02
CA VAL A 76 -3.39 -8.92 16.55
C VAL A 76 -4.34 -9.98 15.98
N GLU A 77 -4.27 -11.21 16.48
CA GLU A 77 -5.19 -12.28 16.07
C GLU A 77 -6.65 -11.99 16.45
N ALA A 78 -6.88 -11.44 17.63
CA ALA A 78 -8.22 -11.04 18.09
C ALA A 78 -8.79 -9.91 17.23
N GLU A 79 -8.03 -8.84 16.97
CA GLU A 79 -8.47 -7.74 16.12
C GLU A 79 -8.70 -8.19 14.67
N PHE A 80 -7.85 -9.08 14.12
CA PHE A 80 -8.06 -9.65 12.79
C PHE A 80 -9.35 -10.46 12.70
N LYS A 81 -9.61 -11.36 13.67
CA LYS A 81 -10.85 -12.15 13.73
C LYS A 81 -12.08 -11.25 13.89
N GLN A 82 -11.97 -10.24 14.73
CA GLN A 82 -13.07 -9.31 15.00
C GLN A 82 -13.37 -8.43 13.79
N MET A 83 -12.34 -7.97 13.05
CA MET A 83 -12.49 -7.25 11.80
C MET A 83 -13.28 -8.07 10.78
N GLY A 84 -12.94 -9.35 10.60
CA GLY A 84 -13.68 -10.26 9.72
C GLY A 84 -15.15 -10.42 10.12
N HIS A 85 -15.44 -10.56 11.42
CA HIS A 85 -16.83 -10.66 11.90
C HIS A 85 -17.63 -9.37 11.64
N ARG A 86 -17.02 -8.21 11.92
CA ARG A 86 -17.66 -6.88 11.75
C ARG A 86 -17.94 -6.52 10.30
N SER A 87 -17.20 -7.06 9.35
CA SER A 87 -17.49 -6.85 7.93
C SER A 87 -18.90 -7.34 7.53
N PHE A 88 -19.49 -8.24 8.33
CA PHE A 88 -20.82 -8.81 8.08
C PHE A 88 -21.87 -8.41 9.13
N VAL A 89 -21.49 -7.64 10.15
CA VAL A 89 -22.40 -7.25 11.24
C VAL A 89 -22.41 -5.73 11.37
N PRO A 90 -23.60 -5.07 11.28
CA PRO A 90 -23.71 -3.65 11.52
C PRO A 90 -23.14 -3.27 12.89
N GLN A 91 -22.37 -2.19 12.94
CA GLN A 91 -21.79 -1.66 14.18
C GLN A 91 -22.33 -0.25 14.43
N PRO A 92 -22.59 0.12 15.69
CA PRO A 92 -22.83 1.51 16.05
C PRO A 92 -21.69 2.43 15.58
N PHE A 93 -22.04 3.66 15.20
CA PHE A 93 -21.07 4.61 14.65
C PHE A 93 -19.87 4.88 15.58
N LEU A 94 -20.12 5.03 16.88
CA LEU A 94 -19.07 5.28 17.88
C LEU A 94 -18.11 4.10 18.02
N GLU A 95 -18.61 2.87 17.99
CA GLU A 95 -17.78 1.66 18.02
C GLU A 95 -16.90 1.57 16.77
N LYS A 96 -17.45 1.90 15.60
CA LYS A 96 -16.71 1.97 14.34
C LYS A 96 -15.57 2.99 14.41
N LEU A 97 -15.82 4.19 14.95
CA LEU A 97 -14.80 5.22 15.11
C LEU A 97 -13.69 4.82 16.10
N SER A 98 -14.06 4.33 17.28
CA SER A 98 -13.10 3.86 18.29
C SER A 98 -12.17 2.79 17.72
N LYS A 99 -12.69 1.89 16.88
CA LYS A 99 -11.89 0.82 16.29
C LYS A 99 -10.98 1.28 15.16
N ILE A 100 -11.43 2.21 14.32
CA ILE A 100 -10.53 2.88 13.36
C ILE A 100 -9.38 3.57 14.10
N ALA A 101 -9.67 4.24 15.22
CA ALA A 101 -8.64 4.88 16.03
C ALA A 101 -7.62 3.88 16.60
N ASN A 102 -8.08 2.78 17.21
CA ASN A 102 -7.19 1.74 17.75
C ASN A 102 -6.31 1.09 16.66
N PHE A 103 -6.90 0.79 15.50
CA PHE A 103 -6.15 0.22 14.38
C PHE A 103 -5.09 1.22 13.89
N THR A 104 -5.47 2.48 13.69
CA THR A 104 -4.54 3.54 13.27
C THR A 104 -3.43 3.76 14.28
N SER A 105 -3.73 3.73 15.59
CA SER A 105 -2.71 3.89 16.63
C SER A 105 -1.73 2.71 16.65
N MET A 106 -2.20 1.49 16.42
CA MET A 106 -1.34 0.30 16.32
C MET A 106 -0.34 0.42 15.16
N PHE A 107 -0.79 0.84 13.97
CA PHE A 107 0.11 1.03 12.83
C PHE A 107 1.06 2.21 13.02
N LEU A 108 0.59 3.30 13.64
CA LEU A 108 1.43 4.43 13.98
C LEU A 108 2.54 4.02 14.96
N ASP A 109 2.21 3.27 16.01
CA ASP A 109 3.21 2.75 16.94
C ASP A 109 4.19 1.78 16.25
N SER A 110 3.68 0.86 15.43
CA SER A 110 4.54 -0.02 14.64
C SER A 110 5.52 0.77 13.77
N CYS A 111 5.05 1.84 13.14
CA CYS A 111 5.92 2.72 12.35
C CYS A 111 6.98 3.42 13.21
N LYS A 112 6.60 3.96 14.38
CA LYS A 112 7.55 4.53 15.34
C LYS A 112 8.65 3.56 15.71
N ARG A 113 8.29 2.30 15.96
CA ARG A 113 9.24 1.25 16.32
C ARG A 113 10.19 0.91 15.18
N LEU A 114 9.66 0.77 13.95
CA LEU A 114 10.48 0.55 12.76
C LEU A 114 11.51 1.68 12.56
N LEU A 115 11.06 2.93 12.58
CA LEU A 115 11.93 4.09 12.34
C LEU A 115 12.93 4.34 13.48
N SER A 116 12.64 3.83 14.69
CA SER A 116 13.54 3.95 15.85
C SER A 116 14.56 2.81 15.96
N GLU A 117 14.41 1.73 15.17
CA GLU A 117 15.29 0.56 15.22
C GLU A 117 16.60 0.82 14.49
N LYS A 118 17.60 1.34 15.23
CA LYS A 118 18.85 1.85 14.67
C LYS A 118 19.63 0.80 13.89
N GLU A 119 19.71 -0.43 14.39
CA GLU A 119 20.48 -1.49 13.73
C GLU A 119 19.85 -1.87 12.38
N LEU A 120 18.52 -1.90 12.32
CA LEU A 120 17.80 -2.17 11.10
C LEU A 120 17.96 -1.02 10.10
N ILE A 121 17.79 0.24 10.53
CA ILE A 121 17.96 1.40 9.65
C ILE A 121 19.38 1.44 9.07
N GLN A 122 20.41 1.23 9.88
CA GLN A 122 21.80 1.17 9.41
C GLN A 122 22.03 0.03 8.41
N TYR A 123 21.45 -1.14 8.66
CA TYR A 123 21.49 -2.26 7.71
C TYR A 123 20.84 -1.88 6.38
N LEU A 124 19.70 -1.19 6.40
CA LEU A 124 18.98 -0.79 5.19
C LEU A 124 19.75 0.27 4.40
N GLU A 125 20.34 1.25 5.07
CA GLU A 125 21.22 2.26 4.46
C GLU A 125 22.44 1.62 3.78
N GLY A 126 23.08 0.64 4.45
CA GLY A 126 24.25 -0.07 3.91
C GLY A 126 23.94 -1.08 2.80
N SER A 127 22.68 -1.50 2.65
CA SER A 127 22.28 -2.59 1.77
C SER A 127 22.14 -2.22 0.29
N LYS A 128 22.12 -0.91 -0.04
CA LYS A 128 22.04 -0.35 -1.41
C LYS A 128 20.93 -0.99 -2.26
N PHE A 129 19.68 -0.68 -1.93
CA PHE A 129 18.52 -1.12 -2.72
C PHE A 129 18.36 -0.29 -4.00
N ASP A 130 17.75 -0.87 -5.03
CA ASP A 130 17.42 -0.18 -6.28
C ASP A 130 16.02 0.43 -6.26
N ALA A 131 15.09 -0.19 -5.54
CA ALA A 131 13.72 0.28 -5.37
C ALA A 131 13.08 -0.30 -4.10
N ILE A 132 11.98 0.32 -3.69
CA ILE A 132 11.14 -0.17 -2.60
C ILE A 132 9.76 -0.56 -3.12
N PHE A 133 9.35 -1.79 -2.84
CA PHE A 133 8.07 -2.36 -3.25
C PHE A 133 7.19 -2.53 -2.01
N MET A 134 6.07 -1.82 -1.96
CA MET A 134 5.26 -1.73 -0.74
C MET A 134 3.77 -1.71 -0.98
N ASP A 135 3.00 -2.06 0.06
CA ASP A 135 1.60 -1.68 0.14
C ASP A 135 1.47 -0.34 0.88
N PRO A 136 1.07 0.76 0.21
CA PRO A 136 1.05 2.11 0.77
C PRO A 136 -0.12 2.39 1.71
N PHE A 137 -0.97 1.41 2.06
CA PHE A 137 -2.13 1.68 2.92
C PHE A 137 -1.74 2.29 4.28
N PHE A 138 -0.49 2.11 4.74
CA PHE A 138 0.12 2.92 5.78
C PHE A 138 1.38 3.66 5.29
N PRO A 139 1.60 4.94 5.70
CA PRO A 139 2.67 5.77 5.15
C PRO A 139 4.10 5.34 5.49
N CYS A 140 4.29 4.44 6.46
CA CYS A 140 5.63 4.16 7.02
C CYS A 140 6.66 3.72 5.98
N GLY A 141 6.24 2.86 5.03
CA GLY A 141 7.11 2.43 3.94
C GLY A 141 7.58 3.59 3.07
N GLN A 142 6.71 4.58 2.82
CA GLN A 142 7.10 5.78 2.07
C GLN A 142 8.03 6.69 2.88
N ILE A 143 7.79 6.86 4.18
CA ILE A 143 8.72 7.62 5.04
C ILE A 143 10.12 7.01 4.97
N LEU A 144 10.21 5.68 5.05
CA LEU A 144 11.48 4.97 4.92
C LEU A 144 12.08 5.11 3.50
N ALA A 145 11.26 5.09 2.45
CA ALA A 145 11.69 5.29 1.08
C ALA A 145 12.37 6.65 0.86
N GLU A 146 11.78 7.71 1.41
CA GLU A 146 12.29 9.07 1.33
C GLU A 146 13.65 9.20 2.03
N HIS A 147 13.79 8.59 3.22
CA HIS A 147 15.05 8.56 3.95
C HIS A 147 16.16 7.84 3.17
N LEU A 148 15.83 6.71 2.55
CA LEU A 148 16.76 5.92 1.75
C LEU A 148 16.95 6.47 0.32
N SER A 149 16.21 7.52 -0.07
CA SER A 149 16.19 8.06 -1.43
C SER A 149 15.90 7.00 -2.51
N LEU A 150 14.94 6.10 -2.24
CA LEU A 150 14.57 5.00 -3.13
C LEU A 150 13.31 5.33 -3.95
N PRO A 151 13.24 4.92 -5.23
CA PRO A 151 12.02 5.00 -5.99
C PRO A 151 10.97 4.03 -5.44
N SER A 152 9.77 4.53 -5.18
CA SER A 152 8.68 3.76 -4.60
C SER A 152 7.77 3.13 -5.65
N VAL A 153 7.56 1.82 -5.52
CA VAL A 153 6.59 1.03 -6.28
C VAL A 153 5.47 0.60 -5.34
N TYR A 154 4.27 1.13 -5.56
CA TYR A 154 3.11 0.86 -4.74
C TYR A 154 2.26 -0.28 -5.29
N PHE A 155 1.76 -1.15 -4.42
CA PHE A 155 0.91 -2.29 -4.77
C PHE A 155 -0.37 -2.32 -3.93
N LEU A 156 -1.46 -1.78 -4.48
CA LEU A 156 -2.67 -1.46 -3.72
C LEU A 156 -3.95 -1.65 -4.52
N ARG A 157 -5.08 -1.86 -3.82
CA ARG A 157 -6.42 -1.80 -4.43
C ARG A 157 -6.97 -0.37 -4.46
N GLY A 158 -6.56 0.47 -3.52
CA GLY A 158 -6.99 1.85 -3.31
C GLY A 158 -6.64 2.28 -1.89
N LEU A 159 -6.68 3.58 -1.63
CA LEU A 159 -6.44 4.17 -0.30
C LEU A 159 -7.74 4.78 0.26
N PRO A 160 -7.82 4.94 1.59
CA PRO A 160 -8.87 5.75 2.21
C PRO A 160 -9.05 7.10 1.51
N CYS A 161 -10.31 7.50 1.34
CA CYS A 161 -10.72 8.78 0.74
C CYS A 161 -10.23 9.02 -0.70
N SER A 162 -9.78 7.97 -1.39
CA SER A 162 -9.20 8.05 -2.74
C SER A 162 -7.90 8.88 -2.76
N LEU A 163 -7.11 8.79 -1.69
CA LEU A 163 -5.85 9.50 -1.53
C LEU A 163 -4.85 9.22 -2.67
N GLU A 164 -4.92 8.06 -3.32
CA GLU A 164 -4.12 7.73 -4.49
C GLU A 164 -4.37 8.69 -5.67
N PHE A 165 -5.59 9.21 -5.82
CA PHE A 165 -5.93 10.18 -6.87
C PHE A 165 -5.61 11.61 -6.45
N GLU A 166 -5.72 11.92 -5.17
CA GLU A 166 -5.29 13.21 -4.61
C GLU A 166 -3.76 13.37 -4.73
N ALA A 167 -3.00 12.36 -4.31
CA ALA A 167 -1.53 12.36 -4.38
C ALA A 167 -1.00 12.42 -5.81
N THR A 168 -1.70 11.80 -6.77
CA THR A 168 -1.32 11.83 -8.19
C THR A 168 -1.93 13.00 -8.96
N MET A 169 -2.71 13.87 -8.30
CA MET A 169 -3.45 14.97 -8.94
C MET A 169 -4.40 14.50 -10.07
N CYS A 170 -4.85 13.24 -10.01
CA CYS A 170 -5.83 12.70 -10.95
C CYS A 170 -7.22 13.31 -10.72
N PRO A 171 -7.89 13.87 -11.74
CA PRO A 171 -9.25 14.37 -11.61
C PRO A 171 -10.24 13.27 -11.19
N SER A 172 -10.93 13.46 -10.06
CA SER A 172 -11.98 12.57 -9.57
C SER A 172 -13.24 13.37 -9.20
N LEU A 173 -13.95 13.82 -10.23
CA LEU A 173 -15.08 14.74 -10.11
C LEU A 173 -16.29 14.07 -9.41
N PRO A 174 -16.80 14.64 -8.30
CA PRO A 174 -17.91 14.04 -7.54
C PRO A 174 -19.26 14.15 -8.27
N SER A 175 -19.33 14.81 -9.42
CA SER A 175 -20.54 14.88 -10.23
C SER A 175 -20.85 13.59 -11.00
N TYR A 176 -19.86 12.72 -11.22
CA TYR A 176 -20.02 11.44 -11.91
C TYR A 176 -19.16 10.30 -11.33
N VAL A 177 -18.17 10.57 -10.47
CA VAL A 177 -17.44 9.52 -9.74
C VAL A 177 -18.08 9.38 -8.35
N PRO A 178 -18.86 8.32 -8.09
CA PRO A 178 -19.46 8.11 -6.78
C PRO A 178 -18.41 7.74 -5.75
N ARG A 179 -18.54 8.29 -4.54
CA ARG A 179 -17.71 7.94 -3.38
C ARG A 179 -18.18 6.63 -2.79
N PHE A 180 -17.23 5.87 -2.27
CA PHE A 180 -17.52 4.65 -1.51
C PHE A 180 -18.56 4.93 -0.41
N PHE A 181 -19.45 3.96 -0.20
CA PHE A 181 -20.56 4.00 0.77
C PHE A 181 -21.71 4.99 0.48
N THR A 182 -21.69 5.72 -0.64
CA THR A 182 -22.84 6.57 -1.05
C THR A 182 -23.95 5.82 -1.77
N HIS A 183 -23.72 4.55 -2.12
CA HIS A 183 -24.61 3.72 -2.96
C HIS A 183 -25.01 4.37 -4.29
N SER A 184 -24.27 5.39 -4.73
CA SER A 184 -24.50 6.09 -5.99
C SER A 184 -23.73 5.41 -7.13
N THR A 185 -24.21 5.60 -8.36
CA THR A 185 -23.53 5.16 -9.59
C THR A 185 -22.95 6.38 -10.33
N ASP A 186 -22.43 6.20 -11.53
CA ASP A 186 -22.08 7.28 -12.46
C ASP A 186 -23.29 8.08 -12.96
N HIS A 187 -24.49 7.48 -12.90
CA HIS A 187 -25.75 8.12 -13.20
C HIS A 187 -26.44 8.64 -11.93
N MET A 188 -26.09 9.86 -11.51
CA MET A 188 -26.67 10.54 -10.34
C MET A 188 -27.65 11.66 -10.70
N SER A 189 -28.79 11.69 -10.01
CA SER A 189 -29.68 12.86 -9.92
C SER A 189 -28.99 14.03 -9.19
N PHE A 190 -29.58 15.23 -9.26
CA PHE A 190 -29.05 16.41 -8.57
C PHE A 190 -28.80 16.16 -7.06
N TRP A 191 -29.76 15.55 -6.36
CA TRP A 191 -29.64 15.27 -4.93
C TRP A 191 -28.59 14.22 -4.61
N GLN A 192 -28.44 13.20 -5.46
CA GLN A 192 -27.37 12.21 -5.32
C GLN A 192 -25.99 12.86 -5.54
N ARG A 193 -25.86 13.76 -6.52
CA ARG A 193 -24.62 14.53 -6.74
C ARG A 193 -24.27 15.42 -5.55
N LEU A 194 -25.26 16.09 -4.98
CA LEU A 194 -25.07 16.90 -3.77
C LEU A 194 -24.63 16.03 -2.58
N GLY A 195 -25.29 14.89 -2.37
CA GLY A 195 -24.90 13.93 -1.33
C GLY A 195 -23.49 13.39 -1.55
N ASN A 196 -23.12 13.09 -2.79
CA ASN A 196 -21.79 12.60 -3.15
C ASN A 196 -20.69 13.66 -2.99
N LEU A 197 -20.99 14.93 -3.27
CA LEU A 197 -20.11 16.05 -2.98
C LEU A 197 -19.89 16.21 -1.47
N LEU A 198 -20.95 16.16 -0.66
CA LEU A 198 -20.84 16.23 0.80
C LEU A 198 -20.04 15.05 1.37
N ALA A 199 -20.26 13.84 0.85
CA ALA A 199 -19.48 12.66 1.21
C ALA A 199 -18.00 12.81 0.83
N THR A 200 -17.72 13.41 -0.33
CA THR A 200 -16.35 13.72 -0.78
C THR A 200 -15.65 14.64 0.22
N LEU A 201 -16.25 15.79 0.53
CA LEU A 201 -15.68 16.77 1.47
C LEU A 201 -15.49 16.17 2.88
N GLY A 202 -16.49 15.43 3.36
CA GLY A 202 -16.40 14.74 4.65
C GLY A 202 -15.28 13.69 4.68
N SER A 203 -15.09 12.94 3.58
CA SER A 203 -14.02 11.95 3.49
C SER A 203 -12.64 12.61 3.50
N SER A 204 -12.40 13.69 2.75
CA SER A 204 -11.12 14.40 2.75
C SER A 204 -10.74 14.90 4.15
N LEU A 205 -11.70 15.45 4.89
CA LEU A 205 -11.48 15.86 6.28
C LEU A 205 -11.14 14.66 7.19
N ALA A 206 -11.88 13.56 7.06
CA ALA A 206 -11.63 12.35 7.84
C ALA A 206 -10.23 11.78 7.57
N CYS A 207 -9.76 11.81 6.31
CA CYS A 207 -8.42 11.37 5.97
C CYS A 207 -7.32 12.29 6.48
N SER A 208 -7.52 13.61 6.46
CA SER A 208 -6.58 14.54 7.11
C SER A 208 -6.40 14.21 8.59
N VAL A 209 -7.48 13.88 9.31
CA VAL A 209 -7.42 13.43 10.71
C VAL A 209 -6.76 12.05 10.86
N LEU A 210 -7.00 11.13 9.91
CA LEU A 210 -6.41 9.79 9.92
C LEU A 210 -4.89 9.81 9.76
N TYR A 211 -4.38 10.71 8.92
CA TYR A 211 -2.96 10.75 8.54
C TYR A 211 -2.13 11.80 9.29
N SER A 212 -2.73 12.85 9.85
CA SER A 212 -1.99 13.88 10.62
C SER A 212 -1.14 13.36 11.78
N PRO A 213 -1.44 12.20 12.43
CA PRO A 213 -0.53 11.65 13.44
C PRO A 213 0.85 11.23 12.90
N TYR A 214 1.02 11.12 11.58
CA TYR A 214 2.31 10.83 10.95
C TYR A 214 3.17 12.08 10.74
N ASP A 215 2.60 13.29 10.70
CA ASP A 215 3.34 14.53 10.40
C ASP A 215 4.51 14.77 11.39
N PRO A 216 4.36 14.55 12.72
CA PRO A 216 5.50 14.66 13.64
C PRO A 216 6.60 13.64 13.33
N LEU A 217 6.24 12.41 12.94
CA LEU A 217 7.23 11.38 12.59
C LEU A 217 7.98 11.70 11.32
N ILE A 218 7.28 12.22 10.31
CA ILE A 218 7.89 12.71 9.07
C ILE A 218 8.90 13.80 9.41
N ARG A 219 8.50 14.81 10.21
CA ARG A 219 9.36 15.91 10.62
C ARG A 219 10.59 15.44 11.40
N GLU A 220 10.40 14.55 12.36
CA GLU A 220 11.48 14.06 13.22
C GLU A 220 12.47 13.17 12.47
N PHE A 221 11.97 12.26 11.63
CA PHE A 221 12.79 11.27 10.94
C PHE A 221 13.45 11.84 9.66
N LEU A 222 12.68 12.51 8.80
CA LEU A 222 13.19 13.08 7.54
C LEU A 222 13.82 14.46 7.70
N ARG A 223 13.70 15.09 8.88
CA ARG A 223 14.21 16.45 9.15
C ARG A 223 13.67 17.51 8.19
N ARG A 224 12.47 17.29 7.63
CA ARG A 224 11.76 18.22 6.74
C ARG A 224 10.27 18.22 7.02
N GLU A 225 9.60 19.32 6.71
CA GLU A 225 8.14 19.34 6.70
C GLU A 225 7.64 18.69 5.42
N ALA A 226 6.74 17.74 5.56
CA ALA A 226 6.06 17.08 4.46
C ALA A 226 4.73 16.52 4.97
N THR A 227 3.75 16.41 4.09
CA THR A 227 2.47 15.76 4.39
C THR A 227 2.41 14.37 3.76
N VAL A 228 1.57 13.47 4.29
CA VAL A 228 1.39 12.13 3.69
C VAL A 228 1.00 12.18 2.20
N PRO A 229 0.04 13.03 1.75
CA PRO A 229 -0.28 13.17 0.32
C PRO A 229 0.93 13.60 -0.52
N GLU A 230 1.75 14.54 -0.01
CA GLU A 230 2.98 14.97 -0.68
C GLU A 230 3.96 13.80 -0.83
N LEU A 231 4.21 13.03 0.24
CA LEU A 231 5.10 11.87 0.17
C LEU A 231 4.61 10.84 -0.85
N PHE A 232 3.30 10.59 -0.91
CA PHE A 232 2.74 9.65 -1.88
C PHE A 232 2.80 10.17 -3.32
N SER A 233 2.83 11.48 -3.55
CA SER A 233 2.97 12.06 -4.89
C SER A 233 4.28 11.70 -5.59
N HIS A 234 5.30 11.29 -4.82
CA HIS A 234 6.63 10.92 -5.31
C HIS A 234 6.75 9.48 -5.80
N ALA A 235 5.67 8.70 -5.81
CA ALA A 235 5.73 7.31 -6.23
C ALA A 235 6.17 7.16 -7.70
N ALA A 236 7.12 6.26 -7.94
CA ALA A 236 7.60 5.96 -9.28
C ALA A 236 6.55 5.20 -10.09
N VAL A 237 5.86 4.23 -9.48
CA VAL A 237 4.81 3.43 -10.12
C VAL A 237 3.71 3.08 -9.11
N TRP A 238 2.46 3.21 -9.54
CA TRP A 238 1.27 2.73 -8.83
C TRP A 238 0.72 1.48 -9.52
N LEU A 239 0.95 0.30 -8.93
CA LEU A 239 0.36 -0.95 -9.40
C LEU A 239 -1.01 -1.14 -8.73
N MET A 240 -2.06 -0.83 -9.49
CA MET A 240 -3.44 -0.85 -9.04
C MET A 240 -4.03 -2.26 -9.20
N LYS A 241 -4.40 -2.91 -8.09
CA LYS A 241 -4.90 -4.30 -8.02
C LYS A 241 -6.36 -4.44 -8.48
N TYR A 242 -6.69 -3.83 -9.60
CA TYR A 242 -8.01 -3.89 -10.22
C TYR A 242 -7.91 -3.67 -11.72
N ASP A 243 -8.98 -4.05 -12.43
CA ASP A 243 -9.14 -3.81 -13.86
C ASP A 243 -10.11 -2.62 -14.08
N PHE A 244 -9.96 -1.93 -15.21
CA PHE A 244 -10.80 -0.77 -15.54
C PHE A 244 -12.29 -1.13 -15.65
N VAL A 245 -12.64 -2.39 -15.94
CA VAL A 245 -14.03 -2.88 -16.02
C VAL A 245 -14.76 -2.76 -14.68
N PHE A 246 -14.04 -2.76 -13.56
CA PHE A 246 -14.63 -2.67 -12.21
C PHE A 246 -14.60 -1.26 -11.62
N GLU A 247 -14.19 -0.26 -12.40
CA GLU A 247 -14.01 1.12 -11.94
C GLU A 247 -14.83 2.10 -12.77
N TYR A 248 -15.16 3.24 -12.14
CA TYR A 248 -15.77 4.34 -12.86
C TYR A 248 -14.73 5.04 -13.75
N PRO A 249 -15.13 5.47 -14.96
CA PRO A 249 -14.21 6.07 -15.91
C PRO A 249 -13.65 7.39 -15.35
N ARG A 250 -12.32 7.46 -15.21
CA ARG A 250 -11.60 8.67 -14.80
C ARG A 250 -10.17 8.64 -15.35
N PRO A 251 -9.52 9.80 -15.53
CA PRO A 251 -8.13 9.86 -15.95
C PRO A 251 -7.20 9.17 -14.93
N LEU A 252 -6.15 8.54 -15.45
CA LEU A 252 -5.05 7.96 -14.67
C LEU A 252 -3.74 8.57 -15.12
N MET A 253 -2.80 8.76 -14.21
CA MET A 253 -1.44 9.18 -14.57
C MET A 253 -0.70 8.05 -15.30
N PRO A 254 0.27 8.36 -16.18
CA PRO A 254 1.02 7.35 -16.93
C PRO A 254 1.76 6.32 -16.06
N ASN A 255 2.09 6.68 -14.81
CA ASN A 255 2.71 5.78 -13.84
C ASN A 255 1.71 4.94 -13.03
N MET A 256 0.41 5.05 -13.29
CA MET A 256 -0.63 4.20 -12.69
C MET A 256 -0.97 3.05 -13.64
N VAL A 257 -0.53 1.85 -13.27
CA VAL A 257 -0.68 0.63 -14.07
C VAL A 257 -1.73 -0.27 -13.42
N LEU A 258 -2.76 -0.61 -14.19
CA LEU A 258 -3.80 -1.53 -13.76
C LEU A 258 -3.28 -2.97 -13.88
N VAL A 259 -3.22 -3.68 -12.77
CA VAL A 259 -2.77 -5.08 -12.66
C VAL A 259 -3.89 -5.97 -12.10
N GLY A 260 -5.10 -5.77 -12.60
CA GLY A 260 -6.24 -6.64 -12.31
C GLY A 260 -5.93 -8.11 -12.62
N GLY A 261 -6.40 -9.01 -11.76
CA GLY A 261 -6.18 -10.45 -11.94
C GLY A 261 -4.78 -10.96 -11.57
N ILE A 262 -3.86 -10.10 -11.12
CA ILE A 262 -2.47 -10.51 -10.77
C ILE A 262 -2.39 -11.59 -9.67
N GLY A 263 -3.42 -11.71 -8.83
CA GLY A 263 -3.51 -12.75 -7.80
C GLY A 263 -4.14 -14.08 -8.27
N CYS A 264 -4.57 -14.18 -9.53
CA CYS A 264 -5.19 -15.38 -10.07
C CYS A 264 -4.12 -16.39 -10.52
N THR A 265 -4.08 -17.55 -9.87
CA THR A 265 -3.02 -18.55 -10.09
C THR A 265 -3.37 -19.62 -11.12
N ARG A 266 -4.65 -19.73 -11.52
CA ARG A 266 -5.13 -20.73 -12.51
C ARG A 266 -6.33 -20.23 -13.30
N GLU A 267 -6.23 -20.30 -14.62
CA GLU A 267 -7.37 -20.27 -15.52
C GLU A 267 -8.02 -21.66 -15.53
N ASN A 268 -9.06 -21.84 -14.72
CA ASN A 268 -9.94 -22.98 -14.93
C ASN A 268 -10.85 -22.65 -16.11
N LYS A 269 -11.02 -23.59 -17.05
CA LYS A 269 -12.05 -23.45 -18.09
C LYS A 269 -13.40 -23.23 -17.40
N LEU A 270 -14.09 -22.14 -17.75
CA LEU A 270 -15.48 -21.93 -17.35
C LEU A 270 -16.28 -23.13 -17.84
N SER A 271 -17.02 -23.79 -16.94
CA SER A 271 -18.00 -24.79 -17.34
C SER A 271 -19.07 -24.07 -18.17
N GLN A 272 -19.11 -24.36 -19.47
CA GLN A 272 -20.21 -23.95 -20.34
C GLN A 272 -21.50 -24.65 -19.94
#